data_AF-D7D917-F1
#
_entry.id   AF-D7D917-F1
#
_cell.length_a   1.000
_cell.length_b   1.000
_cell.length_c   1.000
_cell.angle_alpha   90.00
_cell.angle_beta   90.00
_cell.angle_gamma   90.00
#
_symmetry.space_group_name_H-M   'P 1'
#
loop_
_entity.id
_entity.type
_entity.pdbx_description
1 polymer ?
#
loop_
_entity_poly.entity_id
_entity_poly.type
_entity_poly.pdbx_seq_one_letter_code
_entity_poly.pdbx_strand_id
1 'polypeptide(L)'
;MDGYFPNLEAWVKRQEEIKESFMKAEENYEKLDRLELILLSRQAFQHMLRTIEAFDQWLKEPMVISHMPREMLVDLWAKLRTIFYQLLDLDIEHTSKFNEYIKKLAKEGKLNPILTIGKREKETRRFQITPSM
;
A
#
# COMPACT_ATOMS: atom_id res chain seq x y z
N MET A 1 -25.81 5.22 -28.81
CA MET A 1 -25.42 5.81 -27.51
C MET A 1 -25.30 4.66 -26.50
N ASP A 2 -24.60 3.58 -26.87
CA ASP A 2 -24.83 2.26 -26.24
C ASP A 2 -23.57 1.65 -25.63
N GLY A 3 -22.50 2.45 -25.49
CA GLY A 3 -21.19 1.99 -25.00
C GLY A 3 -20.81 2.43 -23.58
N TYR A 4 -21.65 3.21 -22.89
CA TYR A 4 -21.23 3.93 -21.67
C TYR A 4 -21.58 3.24 -20.35
N PHE A 5 -22.74 2.58 -20.27
CA PHE A 5 -23.20 1.89 -19.05
C PHE A 5 -22.64 0.46 -18.81
N PRO A 6 -22.25 -0.35 -19.83
CA PRO A 6 -21.80 -1.73 -19.59
C PRO A 6 -20.51 -1.84 -18.75
N ASN A 7 -19.78 -0.74 -18.56
CA ASN A 7 -18.48 -0.74 -17.92
C ASN A 7 -18.55 -0.61 -16.39
N LEU A 8 -19.57 0.07 -15.84
CA LEU A 8 -19.68 0.29 -14.40
C LEU A 8 -20.16 -0.95 -13.64
N GLU A 9 -21.19 -1.63 -14.13
CA GLU A 9 -21.68 -2.88 -13.51
C GLU A 9 -20.62 -3.99 -13.57
N ALA A 10 -19.92 -4.12 -14.70
CA ALA A 10 -18.81 -5.06 -14.85
C ALA A 10 -17.64 -4.72 -13.89
N TRP A 11 -17.39 -3.44 -13.67
CA TRP A 11 -16.39 -2.98 -12.72
C TRP A 11 -16.78 -3.29 -11.27
N VAL A 12 -18.04 -3.03 -10.88
CA VAL A 12 -18.57 -3.40 -9.55
C VAL A 12 -18.44 -4.91 -9.33
N LYS A 13 -18.91 -5.72 -10.28
CA LYS A 13 -18.83 -7.19 -10.20
C LYS A 13 -17.38 -7.67 -10.00
N ARG A 14 -16.43 -7.07 -10.72
CA ARG A 14 -15.00 -7.41 -10.56
C ARG A 14 -14.47 -7.07 -9.16
N GLN A 15 -14.90 -5.95 -8.56
CA GLN A 15 -14.50 -5.61 -7.19
C GLN A 15 -15.09 -6.61 -6.18
N GLU A 16 -16.33 -7.07 -6.39
CA GLU A 16 -16.96 -8.11 -5.54
C GLU A 16 -16.20 -9.44 -5.63
N GLU A 17 -15.85 -9.89 -6.83
CA GLU A 17 -15.06 -11.12 -7.03
C GLU A 17 -13.68 -11.05 -6.35
N ILE A 18 -13.00 -9.91 -6.45
CA ILE A 18 -11.71 -9.68 -5.75
C ILE A 18 -11.92 -9.72 -4.23
N LYS A 19 -12.97 -9.07 -3.72
CA LYS A 19 -13.29 -9.07 -2.29
C LYS A 19 -13.52 -10.48 -1.76
N GLU A 20 -14.33 -11.29 -2.45
CA GLU A 20 -14.56 -12.68 -2.06
C GLU A 20 -13.28 -13.53 -2.09
N SER A 21 -12.41 -13.31 -3.08
CA SER A 21 -11.12 -14.00 -3.17
C SER A 21 -10.23 -13.67 -1.97
N PHE A 22 -10.19 -12.41 -1.53
CA PHE A 22 -9.41 -12.02 -0.36
C PHE A 22 -9.98 -12.58 0.93
N MET A 23 -11.31 -12.55 1.11
CA MET A 23 -11.96 -13.14 2.29
C MET A 23 -11.64 -14.63 2.47
N LYS A 24 -11.51 -15.36 1.36
CA LYS A 24 -11.08 -16.78 1.38
C LYS A 24 -9.58 -16.92 1.64
N ALA A 25 -8.75 -16.07 1.02
CA ALA A 25 -7.30 -16.13 1.16
C ALA A 25 -6.81 -15.76 2.56
N GLU A 26 -7.55 -14.94 3.30
CA GLU A 26 -7.27 -14.58 4.69
C GLU A 26 -7.99 -15.47 5.71
N GLU A 27 -8.69 -16.51 5.26
CA GLU A 27 -9.34 -17.46 6.16
C GLU A 27 -8.29 -18.17 7.01
N ASN A 28 -8.34 -17.97 8.34
CA ASN A 28 -7.31 -18.39 9.28
C ASN A 28 -5.93 -17.72 9.09
N TYR A 29 -5.87 -16.45 8.67
CA TYR A 29 -4.60 -15.74 8.49
C TYR A 29 -3.67 -15.81 9.71
N GLU A 30 -4.22 -15.93 10.93
CA GLU A 30 -3.47 -16.09 12.19
C GLU A 30 -2.61 -17.36 12.24
N LYS A 31 -2.92 -18.38 11.43
CA LYS A 31 -2.18 -19.65 11.35
C LYS A 31 -1.10 -19.65 10.26
N LEU A 32 -1.03 -18.60 9.44
CA LEU A 32 -0.08 -18.50 8.34
C LEU A 32 1.35 -18.29 8.85
N ASP A 33 2.33 -18.83 8.13
CA ASP A 33 3.73 -18.57 8.42
C ASP A 33 4.16 -17.14 8.02
N ARG A 34 5.39 -16.77 8.41
CA ARG A 34 5.92 -15.42 8.15
C ARG A 34 5.96 -15.07 6.65
N LEU A 35 6.35 -16.01 5.79
CA LEU A 35 6.44 -15.78 4.35
C LEU A 35 5.04 -15.61 3.76
N GLU A 36 4.09 -16.46 4.19
CA GLU A 36 2.69 -16.40 3.77
C GLU A 36 2.05 -15.06 4.15
N LEU A 37 2.24 -14.57 5.38
CA LEU A 37 1.76 -13.26 5.81
C LEU A 37 2.34 -12.11 4.98
N ILE A 38 3.62 -12.19 4.61
CA ILE A 38 4.27 -11.20 3.73
C ILE A 38 3.63 -11.25 2.33
N LEU A 39 3.42 -12.44 1.77
CA LEU A 39 2.82 -12.60 0.44
C LEU A 39 1.36 -12.13 0.41
N LEU A 40 0.57 -12.46 1.43
CA LEU A 40 -0.81 -12.01 1.57
C LEU A 40 -0.88 -10.47 1.65
N SER A 41 -0.05 -9.86 2.49
CA SER A 41 0.03 -8.40 2.63
C SER A 41 0.42 -7.74 1.31
N ARG A 42 1.41 -8.29 0.59
CA ARG A 42 1.85 -7.76 -0.72
C ARG A 42 0.76 -7.84 -1.78
N GLN A 43 0.01 -8.94 -1.82
CA GLN A 43 -1.12 -9.08 -2.72
C GLN A 43 -2.18 -8.02 -2.40
N ALA A 44 -2.55 -7.86 -1.12
CA ALA A 44 -3.51 -6.83 -0.71
C ALA A 44 -3.08 -5.43 -1.18
N PHE A 45 -1.82 -5.03 -0.93
CA PHE A 45 -1.30 -3.74 -1.41
C PHE A 45 -1.34 -3.61 -2.93
N GLN A 46 -0.98 -4.64 -3.69
CA GLN A 46 -1.04 -4.60 -5.15
C GLN A 46 -2.46 -4.39 -5.67
N HIS A 47 -3.44 -5.03 -5.05
CA HIS A 47 -4.86 -4.84 -5.39
C HIS A 47 -5.34 -3.44 -5.00
N MET A 48 -5.00 -2.97 -3.79
CA MET A 48 -5.31 -1.60 -3.34
C MET A 48 -4.76 -0.55 -4.31
N LEU A 49 -3.50 -0.66 -4.72
CA LEU A 49 -2.88 0.28 -5.66
C LEU A 49 -3.65 0.35 -6.98
N ARG A 50 -4.02 -0.80 -7.56
CA ARG A 50 -4.80 -0.84 -8.81
C ARG A 50 -6.18 -0.24 -8.64
N THR A 51 -6.85 -0.51 -7.53
CA THR A 51 -8.18 0.07 -7.25
C THR A 51 -8.10 1.57 -7.06
N ILE A 52 -7.11 2.08 -6.33
CA ILE A 52 -6.87 3.51 -6.14
C ILE A 52 -6.56 4.18 -7.47
N GLU A 53 -5.67 3.59 -8.29
CA GLU A 53 -5.32 4.13 -9.61
C GLU A 53 -6.53 4.18 -10.54
N ALA A 54 -7.31 3.11 -10.63
CA ALA A 54 -8.53 3.10 -11.44
C ALA A 54 -9.54 4.16 -10.97
N PHE A 55 -9.67 4.35 -9.66
CA PHE A 55 -10.59 5.33 -9.09
C PHE A 55 -10.13 6.78 -9.33
N ASP A 56 -8.83 7.04 -9.22
CA ASP A 56 -8.23 8.33 -9.57
C ASP A 56 -8.40 8.64 -11.07
N GLN A 57 -8.25 7.66 -11.96
CA GLN A 57 -8.53 7.83 -13.38
C GLN A 57 -10.01 8.12 -13.65
N TRP A 58 -10.92 7.42 -12.98
CA TRP A 58 -12.35 7.67 -13.09
C TRP A 58 -12.72 9.11 -12.69
N LEU A 59 -12.13 9.64 -11.60
CA LEU A 59 -12.33 11.04 -11.19
C LEU A 59 -11.82 12.08 -12.20
N LYS A 60 -10.91 11.69 -13.10
CA LYS A 60 -10.40 12.53 -14.17
C LYS A 60 -11.27 12.50 -15.43
N GLU A 61 -12.25 11.62 -15.51
CA GLU A 61 -13.10 11.51 -16.70
C GLU A 61 -13.95 12.79 -16.87
N PRO A 62 -14.04 13.36 -18.09
CA PRO A 62 -14.80 14.60 -18.34
C PRO A 62 -16.26 14.52 -17.89
N MET A 63 -16.88 13.35 -17.98
CA MET A 63 -18.26 13.14 -17.52
C MET A 63 -18.39 13.31 -16.01
N VAL A 64 -17.44 12.77 -15.24
CA VAL A 64 -17.40 12.92 -13.78
C VAL A 64 -17.13 14.36 -13.40
N ILE A 65 -16.11 14.98 -13.99
CA ILE A 65 -15.75 16.38 -13.71
C ILE A 65 -16.91 17.34 -14.00
N SER A 66 -17.63 17.12 -15.10
CA SER A 66 -18.63 18.08 -15.59
C SER A 66 -20.02 17.88 -14.98
N HIS A 67 -20.35 16.67 -14.51
CA HIS A 67 -21.73 16.33 -14.13
C HIS A 67 -21.88 15.76 -12.73
N MET A 68 -20.81 15.40 -12.02
CA MET A 68 -20.95 14.85 -10.67
C MET A 68 -21.44 15.93 -9.70
N PRO A 69 -22.59 15.73 -9.02
CA PRO A 69 -23.08 16.67 -8.04
C PRO A 69 -22.12 16.85 -6.86
N ARG A 70 -22.10 18.06 -6.30
CA ARG A 70 -21.22 18.38 -5.17
C ARG A 70 -21.47 17.48 -3.96
N GLU A 71 -22.72 17.15 -3.65
CA GLU A 71 -23.04 16.26 -2.52
C GLU A 71 -22.38 14.88 -2.67
N MET A 72 -22.29 14.34 -3.88
CA MET A 72 -21.60 13.08 -4.15
C MET A 72 -20.10 13.20 -3.91
N LEU A 73 -19.49 14.31 -4.33
CA LEU A 73 -18.06 14.57 -4.09
C LEU A 73 -17.74 14.75 -2.60
N VAL A 74 -18.65 15.37 -1.84
CA VAL A 74 -18.50 15.53 -0.38
C VAL A 74 -18.58 14.19 0.33
N ASP A 75 -19.57 13.35 0.00
CA ASP A 75 -19.67 11.99 0.54
C ASP A 75 -18.44 11.16 0.18
N LEU A 76 -17.99 11.26 -1.07
CA LEU A 76 -16.81 10.57 -1.55
C LEU A 76 -15.56 10.96 -0.75
N TRP A 77 -15.32 12.26 -0.59
CA TRP A 77 -14.18 12.76 0.18
C TRP A 77 -14.24 12.32 1.65
N ALA A 78 -15.43 12.36 2.26
CA ALA A 78 -15.62 11.94 3.64
C ALA A 78 -15.20 10.49 3.88
N LYS A 79 -15.49 9.60 2.92
CA LYS A 79 -15.07 8.19 2.97
C LYS A 79 -13.59 8.02 2.62
N LEU A 80 -13.13 8.65 1.53
CA LEU A 80 -11.74 8.55 1.06
C LEU A 80 -10.74 9.00 2.12
N ARG A 81 -10.98 10.13 2.79
CA ARG A 81 -10.07 10.63 3.82
C ARG A 81 -9.92 9.66 5.01
N THR A 82 -10.96 8.89 5.32
CA THR A 82 -10.92 7.90 6.40
C THR A 82 -9.95 6.78 6.05
N ILE A 83 -10.07 6.23 4.83
CA ILE A 83 -9.16 5.20 4.31
C ILE A 83 -7.73 5.74 4.22
N PHE A 84 -7.57 6.98 3.75
CA PHE A 84 -6.27 7.63 3.62
C PHE A 84 -5.55 7.77 4.96
N TYR A 85 -6.23 8.28 5.99
CA TYR A 85 -5.62 8.40 7.31
C TYR A 85 -5.34 7.04 7.95
N GLN A 86 -6.24 6.05 7.80
CA GLN A 86 -5.99 4.69 8.27
C GLN A 86 -4.75 4.05 7.63
N LEU A 87 -4.51 4.29 6.34
CA LEU A 87 -3.32 3.81 5.65
C LEU A 87 -2.04 4.50 6.16
N LEU A 88 -2.09 5.81 6.42
CA LEU A 88 -0.96 6.54 6.99
C LEU A 88 -0.65 6.07 8.41
N ASP A 89 -1.68 5.89 9.25
CA ASP A 89 -1.53 5.39 10.61
C ASP A 89 -0.90 3.98 10.62
N LEU A 90 -1.36 3.10 9.72
CA LEU A 90 -0.78 1.76 9.53
C LEU A 90 0.72 1.83 9.19
N ASP A 91 1.12 2.67 8.23
CA ASP A 91 2.53 2.81 7.84
C ASP A 91 3.37 3.35 9.00
N ILE A 92 2.91 4.43 9.65
CA ILE A 92 3.60 5.05 10.78
C ILE A 92 3.80 4.02 11.90
N GLU A 93 2.74 3.31 12.28
CA GLU A 93 2.78 2.34 13.37
C GLU A 93 3.72 1.16 13.06
N HIS A 94 3.54 0.49 11.93
CA HIS A 94 4.31 -0.70 11.61
C HIS A 94 5.78 -0.39 11.29
N THR A 95 6.05 0.70 10.58
CA THR A 95 7.43 1.13 10.26
C THR A 95 8.16 1.56 11.53
N SER A 96 7.48 2.26 12.45
CA SER A 96 8.06 2.66 13.74
C SER A 96 8.35 1.46 14.64
N LYS A 97 7.37 0.56 14.82
CA LYS A 97 7.55 -0.68 15.59
C LYS A 97 8.67 -1.54 15.03
N PHE A 98 8.75 -1.69 13.70
CA PHE A 98 9.83 -2.45 13.07
C PHE A 98 11.20 -1.79 13.28
N ASN A 99 11.30 -0.46 13.16
CA ASN A 99 12.53 0.28 13.44
C ASN A 99 13.01 0.08 14.88
N GLU A 100 12.11 0.13 15.88
CA GLU A 100 12.43 -0.15 17.27
C GLU A 100 12.92 -1.59 17.48
N TYR A 101 12.23 -2.55 16.86
CA TYR A 101 12.62 -3.96 16.90
C TYR A 101 14.02 -4.19 16.31
N ILE A 102 14.32 -3.58 15.15
CA ILE A 102 15.65 -3.67 14.53
C ILE A 102 16.72 -3.04 15.41
N LYS A 103 16.46 -1.87 16.02
CA LYS A 103 17.39 -1.25 16.98
C LYS A 103 17.67 -2.16 18.18
N LYS A 104 16.65 -2.85 18.70
CA LYS A 104 16.80 -3.84 19.78
C LYS A 104 17.68 -5.01 19.33
N LEU A 105 17.41 -5.61 18.18
CA LEU A 105 18.23 -6.69 17.62
C LEU A 105 19.69 -6.27 17.41
N ALA A 106 19.93 -5.03 16.98
CA ALA A 106 21.27 -4.48 16.83
C ALA A 106 22.03 -4.43 18.16
N LYS A 107 21.38 -3.91 19.21
CA LYS A 107 21.96 -3.83 20.56
C LYS A 107 22.25 -5.22 21.14
N GLU A 108 21.42 -6.20 20.83
CA GLU A 108 21.57 -7.59 21.28
C GLU A 108 22.57 -8.40 20.43
N GLY A 109 23.15 -7.83 19.37
CA GLY A 109 24.06 -8.56 18.47
C GLY A 109 23.38 -9.65 17.63
N LYS A 110 22.04 -9.63 17.54
CA LYS A 110 21.22 -10.64 16.84
C LYS A 110 20.84 -10.24 15.42
N LEU A 111 21.30 -9.08 14.94
CA LEU A 111 21.12 -8.68 13.55
C LEU A 111 21.96 -9.54 12.63
N ASN A 112 21.36 -10.05 11.55
CA ASN A 112 22.09 -10.80 10.55
C ASN A 112 23.22 -9.94 9.94
N PRO A 113 24.49 -10.40 9.97
CA PRO A 113 25.63 -9.64 9.49
C PRO A 113 25.50 -9.20 8.03
N ILE A 114 24.85 -9.99 7.17
CA ILE A 114 24.64 -9.66 5.75
C ILE A 114 23.86 -8.34 5.58
N LEU A 115 22.91 -8.06 6.48
CA LEU A 115 22.13 -6.82 6.46
C LEU A 115 22.93 -5.60 6.95
N THR A 116 24.03 -5.82 7.66
CA THR A 116 24.91 -4.75 8.19
C THR A 116 26.08 -4.40 7.26
N ILE A 117 26.50 -5.33 6.40
CA ILE A 117 27.61 -5.14 5.44
C ILE A 117 27.29 -4.03 4.42
N GLY A 118 26.03 -3.93 3.95
CA GLY A 118 25.61 -2.90 3.00
C GLY A 118 25.61 -1.46 3.56
N LYS A 119 25.60 -1.28 4.89
CA LYS A 119 25.74 0.05 5.52
C LYS A 119 27.20 0.50 5.58
N ARG A 120 28.13 -0.41 5.91
CA ARG A 120 29.57 -0.09 5.94
C ARG A 120 30.06 0.40 4.59
N GLU A 121 29.70 -0.25 3.48
CA GLU A 121 30.15 0.16 2.15
C GLU A 121 29.61 1.54 1.71
N LYS A 122 28.39 1.93 2.11
CA LYS A 122 27.82 3.24 1.78
C LYS A 122 28.45 4.39 2.58
N GLU A 123 28.86 4.15 3.83
CA GLU A 123 29.61 5.14 4.62
C GLU A 123 31.04 5.32 4.07
N THR A 124 31.75 4.23 3.72
CA THR A 124 33.10 4.35 3.15
C THR A 124 33.13 5.11 1.82
N ARG A 125 32.09 4.94 0.97
CA ARG A 125 31.98 5.68 -0.30
C ARG A 125 31.64 7.16 -0.13
N ARG A 126 30.96 7.56 0.95
CA ARG A 126 30.68 8.99 1.22
C ARG A 126 31.92 9.74 1.72
N PHE A 127 32.82 9.06 2.43
CA PHE A 127 34.07 9.66 2.93
C PHE A 127 35.22 9.67 1.91
N GLN A 128 35.10 8.98 0.78
CA GLN A 128 36.12 8.97 -0.28
C GLN A 128 35.90 10.04 -1.36
N ILE A 129 34.73 10.71 -1.40
CA ILE A 129 34.45 11.79 -2.35
C ILE A 129 34.69 13.15 -1.67
N THR A 130 35.92 13.35 -1.21
CA THR A 130 36.63 14.63 -0.96
C THR A 130 37.97 14.23 -0.35
N PRO A 131 39.12 14.48 -1.00
CA PRO A 131 39.55 15.78 -1.56
C PRO A 131 40.00 15.67 -3.04
N SER A 132 40.01 16.74 -3.83
CA SER A 132 41.14 17.69 -3.90
C SER A 132 40.75 18.89 -4.75
N MET A 133 41.13 20.08 -4.25
CA MET A 133 41.38 21.38 -4.90
C MET A 133 40.56 21.78 -6.14
#